data_AF-A0A9K3NPN0-F1
#
_entry.id   AF-A0A9K3NPN0-F1
#
_cell.length_a   1.000
_cell.length_b   1.000
_cell.length_c   1.000
_cell.angle_alpha   90.00
_cell.angle_beta   90.00
_cell.angle_gamma   90.00
#
_symmetry.space_group_name_H-M   'P 1'
#
loop_
_entity.id
_entity.type
_entity.pdbx_description
1 polymer ?
#
loop_
_entity_poly.entity_id
_entity_poly.type
_entity_poly.pdbx_seq_one_letter_code
_entity_poly.pdbx_strand_id
1 'polypeptide(L)'
;MILLWSTTMFPNTKPPPCDIRLPHSCKSPTFSQNTLLFWAFAFMSIGAGGVRPCSLAFGADQIDSKDNAKRGRLLESFFGWFYATSIMAVMIALTGIVYIQEHYGWRIGFGVPVILMFFSTFIFVVAYPLYYNMKVEKSLFTSLCQVISVAWKNRKLELPNSVDASWYNKTDANVTKPTDKLRYSIYT
;
A
#
# COMPACT_ATOMS: atom_id res chain seq x y z
N MET A 1 1.72 12.45 -7.32
CA MET A 1 2.50 12.71 -8.56
C MET A 1 2.15 14.03 -9.21
N ILE A 2 0.87 14.33 -9.47
CA ILE A 2 0.46 15.59 -10.15
C ILE A 2 0.93 16.83 -9.38
N LEU A 3 0.73 16.88 -8.06
CA LEU A 3 1.20 17.98 -7.22
C LEU A 3 2.73 18.15 -7.32
N LEU A 4 3.48 17.04 -7.25
CA LEU A 4 4.94 17.06 -7.40
C LEU A 4 5.37 17.61 -8.77
N TRP A 5 4.69 17.20 -9.85
CA TRP A 5 4.98 17.69 -11.20
C TRP A 5 4.62 19.17 -11.37
N SER A 6 3.56 19.63 -10.72
CA SER A 6 3.18 21.05 -10.76
C SER A 6 4.28 21.96 -10.19
N THR A 7 5.04 21.47 -9.20
CA THR A 7 6.17 22.22 -8.59
C THR A 7 7.25 22.60 -9.60
N THR A 8 7.43 21.80 -10.65
CA THR A 8 8.46 21.99 -11.67
C THR A 8 7.93 22.72 -12.91
N MET A 9 6.61 22.64 -13.15
CA MET A 9 5.88 23.32 -14.21
C MET A 9 5.75 24.83 -13.96
N PHE A 10 5.40 25.25 -12.74
CA PHE A 10 5.19 26.66 -12.44
C PHE A 10 6.49 27.34 -12.01
N PRO A 11 6.87 28.48 -12.61
CA PRO A 11 8.09 29.20 -12.23
C PRO A 11 8.01 29.78 -10.82
N ASN A 12 6.80 30.09 -10.33
CA ASN A 12 6.58 30.69 -9.00
C ASN A 12 6.75 29.67 -7.85
N THR A 13 6.70 28.37 -8.13
CA THR A 13 6.79 27.31 -7.11
C THR A 13 8.21 26.82 -6.84
N LYS A 14 9.21 27.39 -7.53
CA LYS A 14 10.63 27.09 -7.32
C LYS A 14 11.44 28.39 -7.19
N PRO A 15 12.58 28.38 -6.47
CA PRO A 15 13.48 29.52 -6.46
C PRO A 15 14.02 29.79 -7.88
N PRO A 16 14.44 31.03 -8.17
CA PRO A 16 15.04 31.37 -9.45
C PRO A 16 16.30 30.52 -9.69
N PRO A 17 16.61 30.19 -10.96
CA PRO A 17 17.81 29.45 -11.29
C PRO A 17 19.04 30.25 -10.81
N CYS A 18 19.93 29.58 -10.10
CA CYS A 18 21.18 30.15 -9.61
C CYS A 18 22.33 29.19 -9.91
N ASP A 19 23.53 29.74 -10.09
CA ASP A 19 24.73 28.92 -10.19
C ASP A 19 25.17 28.50 -8.78
N ILE A 20 25.17 27.20 -8.54
CA ILE A 20 25.55 26.58 -7.27
C ILE A 20 27.05 26.86 -6.96
N ARG A 21 27.86 27.18 -7.98
CA ARG A 21 29.26 27.58 -7.82
C ARG A 21 29.44 28.99 -7.26
N LEU A 22 28.38 29.81 -7.26
CA LEU A 22 28.36 31.18 -6.75
C LEU A 22 27.38 31.26 -5.56
N PRO A 23 27.82 30.89 -4.34
CA PRO A 23 26.93 30.71 -3.18
C PRO A 23 26.17 31.98 -2.76
N HIS A 24 26.66 33.17 -3.10
CA HIS A 24 25.99 34.44 -2.82
C HIS A 24 24.83 34.77 -3.78
N SER A 25 24.63 33.99 -4.85
CA SER A 25 23.59 34.21 -5.86
C SER A 25 22.33 33.35 -5.64
N CYS A 26 22.40 32.31 -4.81
CA CYS A 26 21.29 31.40 -4.58
C CYS A 26 20.36 31.89 -3.46
N LYS A 27 19.08 32.06 -3.80
CA LYS A 27 18.03 32.39 -2.83
C LYS A 27 17.42 31.12 -2.25
N SER A 28 17.37 31.02 -0.92
CA SER A 28 16.67 29.92 -0.24
C SER A 28 15.19 29.86 -0.62
N PRO A 29 14.60 28.65 -0.69
CA PRO A 29 13.18 28.49 -0.99
C PRO A 29 12.32 29.18 0.07
N THR A 30 11.22 29.77 -0.37
CA THR A 30 10.24 30.38 0.54
C THR A 30 9.48 29.32 1.32
N PHE A 31 8.90 29.70 2.47
CA PHE A 31 8.08 28.80 3.28
C PHE A 31 6.94 28.15 2.47
N SER A 32 6.28 28.93 1.61
CA SER A 32 5.20 28.43 0.74
C SER A 32 5.68 27.41 -0.30
N GLN A 33 6.88 27.58 -0.84
CA GLN A 33 7.47 26.60 -1.78
C GLN A 33 7.82 25.29 -1.07
N ASN A 34 8.39 25.37 0.13
CA ASN A 34 8.76 24.20 0.91
C ASN A 34 7.54 23.41 1.41
N THR A 35 6.50 24.10 1.90
CA THR A 35 5.26 23.46 2.36
C THR A 35 4.53 22.75 1.22
N LEU A 36 4.49 23.35 0.03
CA LEU A 36 3.90 22.72 -1.15
C LEU A 36 4.68 21.46 -1.57
N LEU A 37 6.01 21.50 -1.53
CA LEU A 37 6.86 20.34 -1.78
C LEU A 37 6.64 19.22 -0.74
N PHE A 38 6.55 19.58 0.54
CA PHE A 38 6.27 18.64 1.62
C PHE A 38 4.94 17.91 1.41
N TRP A 39 3.87 18.64 1.11
CA TRP A 39 2.57 18.04 0.83
C TRP A 39 2.61 17.15 -0.42
N ALA A 40 3.34 17.55 -1.45
CA ALA A 40 3.52 16.71 -2.64
C ALA A 40 4.16 15.35 -2.30
N PHE A 41 5.19 15.33 -1.45
CA PHE A 41 5.80 14.10 -0.96
C PHE A 41 4.89 13.31 -0.01
N ALA A 42 4.15 13.99 0.87
CA ALA A 42 3.21 13.33 1.78
C ALA A 42 2.13 12.56 1.01
N PHE A 43 1.47 13.20 0.04
CA PHE A 43 0.47 12.55 -0.81
C PHE A 43 1.06 11.45 -1.69
N MET A 44 2.29 11.63 -2.17
CA MET A 44 3.03 10.60 -2.90
C MET A 44 3.29 9.36 -2.05
N SER A 45 3.72 9.55 -0.79
CA SER A 45 3.97 8.47 0.16
C SER A 45 2.68 7.70 0.49
N ILE A 46 1.59 8.42 0.80
CA ILE A 46 0.28 7.82 1.09
C ILE A 46 -0.21 6.98 -0.11
N GLY A 47 -0.16 7.55 -1.32
CA GLY A 47 -0.58 6.86 -2.54
C GLY A 47 0.27 5.61 -2.83
N ALA A 48 1.59 5.72 -2.71
CA ALA A 48 2.49 4.59 -2.94
C ALA A 48 2.31 3.47 -1.90
N GLY A 49 2.06 3.84 -0.64
CA GLY A 49 1.82 2.91 0.46
C GLY A 49 0.49 2.15 0.34
N GLY A 50 -0.55 2.78 -0.22
CA GLY A 50 -1.84 2.12 -0.44
C GLY A 50 -1.87 1.23 -1.68
N VAL A 51 -1.39 1.73 -2.82
CA VAL A 51 -1.55 1.04 -4.11
C VAL A 51 -0.79 -0.29 -4.17
N ARG A 52 0.44 -0.35 -3.65
CA ARG A 52 1.32 -1.52 -3.76
C ARG A 52 0.78 -2.79 -3.08
N PRO A 53 0.41 -2.78 -1.78
CA PRO A 53 -0.12 -3.99 -1.15
C PRO A 53 -1.50 -4.35 -1.70
N CYS A 54 -2.35 -3.36 -2.00
CA CYS A 54 -3.68 -3.61 -2.53
C CYS A 54 -3.67 -4.21 -3.93
N SER A 55 -2.77 -3.78 -4.82
CA SER A 55 -2.69 -4.31 -6.18
C SER A 55 -2.23 -5.77 -6.21
N LEU A 56 -1.30 -6.13 -5.33
CA LEU A 56 -0.82 -7.51 -5.23
C LEU A 56 -1.90 -8.45 -4.69
N ALA A 57 -2.57 -8.05 -3.61
CA ALA A 57 -3.69 -8.79 -3.05
C ALA A 57 -4.82 -8.96 -4.09
N PHE A 58 -5.23 -7.85 -4.71
CA PHE A 58 -6.24 -7.86 -5.76
C PHE A 58 -5.88 -8.77 -6.94
N GLY A 59 -4.61 -8.79 -7.38
CA GLY A 59 -4.17 -9.66 -8.46
C GLY A 59 -4.22 -11.15 -8.09
N ALA A 60 -3.82 -11.49 -6.86
CA ALA A 60 -3.93 -12.85 -6.35
C ALA A 60 -5.40 -13.29 -6.26
N ASP A 61 -6.27 -12.39 -5.82
CA ASP A 61 -7.71 -12.59 -5.72
C ASP A 61 -8.35 -12.94 -7.08
N GLN A 62 -7.88 -12.35 -8.18
CA GLN A 62 -8.38 -12.69 -9.51
C GLN A 62 -8.10 -14.15 -9.90
N ILE A 63 -6.97 -14.71 -9.45
CA ILE A 63 -6.53 -16.09 -9.78
C ILE A 63 -7.25 -17.12 -8.90
N ASP A 64 -7.73 -16.71 -7.72
CA ASP A 64 -8.36 -17.59 -6.73
C ASP A 64 -9.75 -18.12 -7.15
N SER A 65 -10.38 -17.51 -8.17
CA SER A 65 -11.83 -17.68 -8.38
C SER A 65 -12.29 -18.80 -9.33
N LYS A 66 -11.41 -19.53 -10.05
CA LYS A 66 -11.88 -20.35 -11.21
C LYS A 66 -11.45 -21.81 -11.36
N ASP A 67 -10.40 -22.34 -10.72
CA ASP A 67 -10.14 -23.79 -10.78
C ASP A 67 -9.11 -24.26 -9.74
N ASN A 68 -9.53 -25.14 -8.82
CA ASN A 68 -8.73 -25.50 -7.63
C ASN A 68 -7.51 -26.38 -7.96
N ALA A 69 -7.55 -27.15 -9.06
CA ALA A 69 -6.52 -28.13 -9.37
C ALA A 69 -5.16 -27.53 -9.77
N LYS A 70 -5.14 -26.31 -10.32
CA LYS A 70 -3.92 -25.63 -10.81
C LYS A 70 -3.60 -24.32 -10.08
N ARG A 71 -4.38 -23.97 -9.06
CA ARG A 71 -4.29 -22.68 -8.35
C ARG A 71 -2.88 -22.38 -7.83
N GLY A 72 -2.26 -23.33 -7.14
CA GLY A 72 -0.93 -23.13 -6.53
C GLY A 72 0.14 -22.76 -7.57
N ARG A 73 0.18 -23.47 -8.71
CA ARG A 73 1.14 -23.21 -9.78
C ARG A 73 0.88 -21.87 -10.47
N LEU A 74 -0.39 -21.48 -10.65
CA LEU A 74 -0.75 -20.18 -11.24
C LEU A 74 -0.36 -19.03 -10.31
N LEU A 75 -0.61 -19.16 -9.01
CA LEU A 75 -0.21 -18.15 -8.01
C LEU A 75 1.32 -18.00 -7.98
N GLU A 76 2.06 -19.11 -7.94
CA GLU A 76 3.52 -19.10 -7.95
C GLU A 76 4.07 -18.41 -9.21
N SER A 77 3.53 -18.75 -10.38
CA SER A 77 3.91 -18.10 -11.63
C SER A 77 3.56 -16.61 -11.64
N PHE A 78 2.39 -16.24 -11.13
CA PHE A 78 1.97 -14.83 -10.98
C PHE A 78 2.95 -14.04 -10.11
N PHE A 79 3.27 -14.54 -8.91
CA PHE A 79 4.23 -13.87 -8.03
C PHE A 79 5.62 -13.80 -8.68
N GLY A 80 6.08 -14.88 -9.32
CA GLY A 80 7.35 -14.90 -10.05
C GLY A 80 7.42 -13.81 -11.12
N TRP A 81 6.40 -13.72 -11.99
CA TRP A 81 6.32 -12.68 -13.02
C TRP A 81 6.15 -11.28 -12.45
N PHE A 82 5.36 -11.12 -11.38
CA PHE A 82 5.17 -9.83 -10.71
C PHE A 82 6.48 -9.29 -10.16
N TYR A 83 7.28 -10.11 -9.47
CA TYR A 83 8.58 -9.70 -8.94
C TYR A 83 9.61 -9.47 -10.04
N ALA A 84 9.65 -10.34 -11.06
CA ALA A 84 10.56 -10.18 -12.20
C ALA A 84 10.30 -8.85 -12.94
N THR A 85 9.04 -8.55 -13.25
CA THR A 85 8.65 -7.29 -13.92
C THR A 85 8.86 -6.08 -13.03
N SER A 86 8.60 -6.18 -11.72
CA SER A 86 8.85 -5.08 -10.76
C SER A 86 10.33 -4.72 -10.67
N ILE A 87 11.22 -5.72 -10.59
CA ILE A 87 12.67 -5.48 -10.56
C ILE A 87 13.12 -4.82 -11.86
N MET A 88 12.65 -5.32 -13.00
CA MET A 88 12.95 -4.72 -14.31
C MET A 88 12.48 -3.26 -14.38
N ALA A 89 11.27 -2.96 -13.88
CA ALA A 89 10.74 -1.60 -13.83
C ALA A 89 11.58 -0.68 -12.93
N VAL A 90 12.07 -1.16 -11.79
CA VAL A 90 12.99 -0.41 -10.92
C VAL A 90 14.31 -0.13 -11.62
N MET A 91 14.89 -1.11 -12.32
CA MET A 91 16.11 -0.91 -13.10
C MET A 91 15.94 0.17 -14.18
N ILE A 92 14.82 0.13 -14.91
CA ILE A 92 14.48 1.16 -15.92
C ILE A 92 14.27 2.53 -15.26
N ALA A 93 13.62 2.58 -14.10
CA ALA A 93 13.39 3.82 -13.37
C ALA A 93 14.70 4.46 -12.90
N LEU A 94 15.61 3.67 -12.31
CA LEU A 94 16.89 4.17 -11.80
C LEU A 94 17.89 4.54 -12.89
N THR A 95 17.72 4.02 -14.11
CA THR A 95 18.58 4.34 -15.25
C THR A 95 17.95 5.36 -16.18
N GLY A 96 16.82 5.01 -16.82
CA GLY A 96 16.15 5.82 -17.82
C GLY A 96 15.52 7.10 -17.26
N ILE A 97 14.77 7.01 -16.15
CA ILE A 97 14.12 8.22 -15.60
C ILE A 97 15.17 9.16 -15.02
N VAL A 98 16.20 8.64 -14.35
CA VAL A 98 17.32 9.46 -13.84
C VAL A 98 18.07 10.15 -15.00
N TYR A 99 18.36 9.42 -16.07
CA TYR A 99 18.96 10.00 -17.29
C TYR A 99 18.10 11.13 -17.86
N ILE A 100 16.78 10.95 -17.93
CA ILE A 100 15.86 12.00 -18.39
C ILE A 100 15.86 13.20 -17.44
N GLN A 101 15.90 12.97 -16.12
CA GLN A 101 15.94 14.05 -15.14
C GLN A 101 17.21 14.88 -15.24
N GLU A 102 18.35 14.25 -15.51
CA GLU A 102 19.64 14.92 -15.63
C GLU A 102 19.78 15.69 -16.95
N HIS A 103 19.40 15.09 -18.09
CA HIS A 103 19.59 15.69 -19.41
C HIS A 103 18.44 16.60 -19.86
N TYR A 104 17.20 16.25 -19.54
CA TYR A 104 15.99 17.00 -19.97
C TYR A 104 15.33 17.75 -18.81
N GLY A 105 15.84 17.60 -17.59
CA GLY A 105 15.39 18.32 -16.41
C GLY A 105 14.15 17.72 -15.73
N TRP A 106 13.92 18.19 -14.50
CA TRP A 106 12.87 17.71 -13.60
C TRP A 106 11.43 17.89 -14.13
N ARG A 107 11.21 18.85 -15.04
CA ARG A 107 9.90 19.07 -15.66
C ARG A 107 9.47 17.88 -16.51
N ILE A 108 10.36 17.39 -17.38
CA ILE A 108 10.08 16.21 -18.20
C ILE A 108 10.19 14.94 -17.34
N GLY A 109 11.20 14.86 -16.48
CA GLY A 109 11.43 13.71 -15.61
C GLY A 109 10.26 13.34 -14.70
N PHE A 110 9.57 14.32 -14.10
CA PHE A 110 8.35 14.05 -13.31
C PHE A 110 7.09 13.86 -14.15
N GLY A 111 7.07 14.32 -15.40
CA GLY A 111 5.95 14.12 -16.32
C GLY A 111 5.79 12.66 -16.72
N VAL A 112 6.90 11.94 -16.94
CA VAL A 112 6.88 10.53 -17.36
C VAL A 112 6.11 9.63 -16.37
N PRO A 113 6.41 9.63 -15.05
CA PRO A 113 5.63 8.87 -14.08
C PRO A 113 4.15 9.28 -13.99
N VAL A 114 3.83 10.58 -14.15
CA VAL A 114 2.44 11.07 -14.13
C VAL A 114 1.65 10.45 -15.29
N ILE A 115 2.22 10.47 -16.49
CA ILE A 115 1.61 9.93 -17.70
C ILE A 115 1.43 8.41 -17.57
N LEU A 116 2.46 7.68 -17.13
CA LEU A 116 2.38 6.24 -16.91
C LEU A 116 1.31 5.87 -15.88
N MET A 117 1.19 6.62 -14.77
CA MET A 117 0.16 6.41 -13.76
C MET A 117 -1.24 6.67 -14.31
N PHE A 118 -1.40 7.69 -15.15
CA PHE A 118 -2.66 7.99 -15.81
C PHE A 118 -3.08 6.85 -16.74
N PHE A 119 -2.18 6.37 -17.60
CA PHE A 119 -2.44 5.22 -18.48
C PHE A 119 -2.76 3.95 -17.70
N SER A 120 -2.03 3.66 -16.61
CA SER A 120 -2.31 2.53 -15.74
C SER A 120 -3.71 2.60 -15.12
N THR A 121 -4.08 3.78 -14.59
CA THR A 121 -5.41 4.01 -14.01
C THR A 121 -6.50 3.88 -15.07
N PHE A 122 -6.27 4.44 -16.26
CA PHE A 122 -7.21 4.33 -17.38
C PHE A 122 -7.46 2.88 -17.79
N ILE A 123 -6.40 2.09 -17.97
CA ILE A 123 -6.50 0.66 -18.29
C ILE A 123 -7.23 -0.09 -17.18
N PHE A 124 -6.93 0.19 -15.91
CA PHE A 124 -7.59 -0.45 -14.76
C PHE A 124 -9.10 -0.17 -14.74
N VAL A 125 -9.52 1.06 -15.02
CA VAL A 125 -10.94 1.43 -15.09
C VAL A 125 -11.63 0.79 -16.29
N VAL A 126 -10.99 0.76 -17.46
CA VAL A 126 -11.54 0.12 -18.67
C VAL A 126 -11.65 -1.39 -18.50
N ALA A 127 -10.71 -2.02 -17.80
CA ALA A 127 -10.70 -3.44 -17.51
C ALA A 127 -11.61 -3.84 -16.33
N TYR A 128 -12.20 -2.87 -15.61
CA TYR A 128 -13.12 -3.10 -14.50
C TYR A 128 -14.18 -4.21 -14.72
N PRO A 129 -14.94 -4.24 -15.85
CA PRO A 129 -15.95 -5.28 -16.08
C PRO A 129 -15.39 -6.70 -16.24
N LEU A 130 -14.08 -6.84 -16.47
CA LEU A 130 -13.41 -8.14 -16.59
C LEU A 130 -12.99 -8.71 -15.22
N TYR A 131 -12.95 -7.87 -14.18
CA TYR A 131 -12.53 -8.28 -12.86
C TYR A 131 -13.61 -9.07 -12.12
N TYR A 132 -13.19 -10.12 -11.45
CA TYR A 132 -14.02 -10.88 -10.54
C TYR A 132 -14.26 -10.10 -9.26
N ASN A 133 -15.53 -9.85 -8.96
CA ASN A 133 -15.95 -9.16 -7.74
C ASN A 133 -15.94 -10.14 -6.57
N MET A 134 -14.94 -9.99 -5.70
CA MET A 134 -14.93 -10.70 -4.43
C MET A 134 -15.98 -10.16 -3.46
N LYS A 135 -16.57 -11.05 -2.66
CA LYS A 135 -17.40 -10.64 -1.52
C LYS A 135 -16.52 -9.98 -0.48
N VAL A 136 -16.98 -8.85 0.07
CA VAL A 136 -16.26 -8.12 1.11
C VAL A 136 -16.12 -9.01 2.35
N GLU A 137 -14.89 -9.39 2.68
CA GLU A 137 -14.56 -10.08 3.92
C GLU A 137 -14.46 -9.06 5.07
N LYS A 138 -14.71 -9.48 6.31
CA LYS A 138 -14.69 -8.58 7.47
C LYS A 138 -13.29 -7.95 7.65
N SER A 139 -13.23 -6.67 8.01
CA SER A 139 -11.97 -5.93 8.15
C SER A 139 -11.06 -6.52 9.24
N LEU A 140 -9.85 -6.92 8.85
CA LEU A 140 -8.80 -7.42 9.76
C LEU A 140 -8.44 -6.39 10.85
N PHE A 141 -8.51 -5.09 10.53
CA PHE A 141 -8.25 -4.03 11.51
C PHE A 141 -9.29 -4.01 12.63
N THR A 142 -10.57 -4.25 12.30
CA THR A 142 -11.62 -4.34 13.30
C THR A 142 -11.36 -5.51 14.24
N SER A 143 -10.97 -6.67 13.71
CA SER A 143 -10.58 -7.83 14.51
C SER A 143 -9.37 -7.54 15.41
N LEU A 144 -8.33 -6.87 14.90
CA LEU A 144 -7.16 -6.50 15.69
C LEU A 144 -7.50 -5.50 16.81
N CYS A 145 -8.25 -4.44 16.51
CA CYS A 145 -8.71 -3.48 17.51
C CYS A 145 -9.59 -4.15 18.57
N GLN A 146 -10.44 -5.08 18.17
CA GLN A 146 -11.27 -5.85 19.09
C GLN A 146 -10.41 -6.70 20.02
N VAL A 147 -9.44 -7.46 19.50
CA VAL A 147 -8.53 -8.28 20.32
C VAL A 147 -7.72 -7.42 21.29
N ILE A 148 -7.17 -6.29 20.84
CA ILE A 148 -6.44 -5.36 21.72
C ILE A 148 -7.36 -4.80 22.80
N SER A 149 -8.57 -4.37 22.44
CA SER A 149 -9.53 -3.82 23.40
C SER A 149 -9.95 -4.86 24.46
N VAL A 150 -10.18 -6.10 24.04
CA VAL A 150 -10.58 -7.21 24.91
C VAL A 150 -9.42 -7.63 25.80
N ALA A 151 -8.21 -7.73 25.26
CA ALA A 151 -7.00 -8.04 26.04
C ALA A 151 -6.72 -6.98 27.10
N TRP A 152 -6.87 -5.69 26.76
CA TRP A 152 -6.68 -4.61 27.71
C TRP A 152 -7.73 -4.67 28.84
N LYS A 153 -9.00 -4.87 28.48
CA LYS A 153 -10.10 -4.96 29.45
C LYS A 153 -9.95 -6.15 30.40
N ASN A 154 -9.40 -7.25 29.90
CA ASN A 154 -9.22 -8.50 30.64
C ASN A 154 -7.84 -8.65 31.31
N ARG A 155 -6.96 -7.63 31.23
CA ARG A 155 -5.58 -7.68 31.77
C ARG A 155 -5.49 -7.96 33.27
N LYS A 156 -6.55 -7.65 34.03
CA LYS A 156 -6.60 -7.82 35.50
C LYS A 156 -7.30 -9.11 35.94
N LEU A 157 -7.70 -9.96 35.00
CA LEU A 157 -8.29 -11.26 35.35
C LEU A 157 -7.18 -12.20 35.78
N GLU A 158 -7.36 -12.84 36.93
CA GLU A 158 -6.49 -13.93 37.35
C GLU A 158 -6.67 -15.11 36.40
N LEU A 159 -5.55 -15.67 35.96
CA LEU A 159 -5.53 -16.86 35.11
C LEU A 159 -6.13 -18.04 35.90
N PRO A 160 -7.00 -18.86 35.30
CA PRO A 160 -7.55 -20.03 35.98
C PRO A 160 -6.40 -20.95 36.42
N ASN A 161 -6.35 -21.31 37.71
CA ASN A 161 -5.34 -22.23 38.29
C ASN A 161 -5.57 -23.71 37.92
N SER A 162 -6.48 -24.02 37.00
CA SER A 162 -6.80 -25.40 36.65
C SER A 162 -5.83 -25.95 35.61
N VAL A 163 -5.20 -27.09 35.93
CA VAL A 163 -4.38 -27.95 35.06
C VAL A 163 -5.15 -28.45 33.81
N ASP A 164 -6.44 -28.15 33.72
CA ASP A 164 -7.35 -28.44 32.60
C ASP A 164 -7.36 -27.32 31.55
N ALA A 165 -6.20 -26.73 31.25
CA ALA A 165 -6.02 -25.75 30.18
C ALA A 165 -6.16 -26.42 28.80
N SER A 166 -7.40 -26.80 28.48
CA SER A 166 -7.80 -27.24 27.15
C SER A 166 -7.72 -26.04 26.22
N TRP A 167 -6.68 -26.00 25.40
CA TRP A 167 -6.60 -25.11 24.26
C TRP A 167 -7.78 -25.44 23.34
N TYR A 168 -8.59 -24.42 23.00
CA TYR A 168 -9.71 -24.57 22.07
C TYR A 168 -9.18 -24.89 20.67
N ASN A 169 -8.91 -26.17 20.39
CA ASN A 169 -8.76 -26.66 19.04
C ASN A 169 -10.15 -27.11 18.57
N LYS A 170 -10.58 -26.58 17.42
CA LYS A 170 -11.96 -26.73 16.90
C LYS A 170 -12.19 -28.09 16.25
N THR A 171 -11.70 -29.16 16.87
CA THR A 171 -11.86 -30.54 16.44
C THR A 171 -12.17 -31.38 17.67
N ASP A 172 -13.45 -31.73 17.77
CA ASP A 172 -14.06 -32.75 18.65
C ASP A 172 -14.51 -32.35 20.08
N ALA A 173 -15.83 -32.49 20.24
CA ALA A 173 -16.70 -32.27 21.38
C ALA A 173 -16.21 -32.70 22.78
N ASN A 174 -16.42 -31.84 23.79
CA ASN A 174 -17.51 -31.99 24.77
C ASN A 174 -17.73 -30.72 25.61
N VAL A 175 -18.99 -30.44 25.93
CA VAL A 175 -19.50 -29.15 26.42
C VAL A 175 -19.29 -28.97 27.93
N THR A 176 -18.59 -27.91 28.33
CA THR A 176 -18.76 -27.28 29.66
C THR A 176 -18.85 -25.76 29.52
N LYS A 177 -19.70 -25.16 30.36
CA LYS A 177 -20.26 -23.81 30.15
C LYS A 177 -19.18 -22.71 30.14
N PRO A 178 -19.11 -21.88 29.07
CA PRO A 178 -18.26 -20.70 29.07
C PRO A 178 -18.87 -19.63 30.00
N THR A 179 -18.02 -19.01 30.83
CA THR A 179 -18.37 -17.87 31.67
C THR A 179 -19.05 -16.76 30.85
N ASP A 180 -20.17 -16.23 31.37
CA ASP A 180 -21.06 -15.27 30.68
C ASP A 180 -20.38 -14.00 30.14
N LYS A 181 -19.16 -13.70 30.57
CA LYS A 181 -18.38 -12.52 30.13
C LYS A 181 -17.70 -12.68 28.77
N LEU A 182 -17.54 -13.90 28.26
CA LEU A 182 -16.80 -14.18 27.00
C LEU A 182 -17.71 -14.55 25.82
N ARG A 183 -19.04 -14.50 26.01
CA ARG A 183 -20.05 -14.95 25.04
C ARG A 183 -20.00 -14.23 23.68
N TYR A 184 -19.38 -13.06 23.62
CA TYR A 184 -19.31 -12.23 22.41
C TYR A 184 -18.07 -12.49 21.53
N SER A 185 -17.15 -13.36 21.95
CA SER A 185 -15.89 -13.58 21.21
C SER A 185 -15.92 -14.79 20.26
N ILE A 186 -16.97 -15.61 20.29
CA ILE A 186 -16.98 -16.92 19.60
C ILE A 186 -17.97 -16.97 18.42
N TYR A 187 -18.83 -15.96 18.25
CA TYR A 187 -19.76 -15.85 17.13
C TYR A 187 -19.36 -14.73 16.15
N THR A 188 -18.20 -14.81 15.49
CA THR A 188 -17.96 -14.03 14.26
C THR A 188 -16.90 -14.62 13.36
#